data_AF-A0A920N4S8-F1
#
_entry.id   AF-A0A920N4S8-F1
#
_cell.length_a   1.000
_cell.length_b   1.000
_cell.length_c   1.000
_cell.angle_alpha   90.00
_cell.angle_beta   90.00
_cell.angle_gamma   90.00
#
_symmetry.space_group_name_H-M   'P 1'
#
loop_
_entity.id
_entity.type
_entity.pdbx_description
1 polymer ?
#
loop_
_entity_poly.entity_id
_entity_poly.type
_entity_poly.pdbx_seq_one_letter_code
_entity_poly.pdbx_strand_id
1 'polypeptide(L)'
;MTRNRRLAMFMTLALACSVSSGCYIFNGVVSVVLDGAKFFVTTPIIPVSPYFSEMIEDTYHEEERYGKVPVLDPVEGENAPLYCLDPPSEDEVMRSLPDQVSGGYAFLAETTRNNVKIVVELIVDRVDPCRFYPMVGPAKLHHCHYKATVYYDKTIRSHWPVPFTNTDPPRTWSTSTTTT
;
A
#
# COMPACT_ATOMS: atom_id res chain seq x y z
N MET A 1 32.68 4.66 67.20
CA MET A 1 32.19 3.68 66.18
C MET A 1 33.40 3.00 65.56
N THR A 2 33.61 1.72 65.83
CA THR A 2 34.82 0.98 65.41
C THR A 2 34.89 0.87 63.88
N ARG A 3 36.09 0.95 63.31
CA ARG A 3 36.39 0.86 61.86
C ARG A 3 35.64 -0.30 61.17
N ASN A 4 35.49 -1.42 61.87
CA ASN A 4 34.82 -2.63 61.40
C ASN A 4 33.30 -2.43 61.21
N ARG A 5 32.64 -1.59 62.03
CA ARG A 5 31.21 -1.27 61.86
C ARG A 5 30.95 -0.34 60.68
N ARG A 6 31.90 0.57 60.37
CA ARG A 6 31.82 1.43 59.18
C ARG A 6 32.02 0.63 57.89
N LEU A 7 33.00 -0.29 57.88
CA LEU A 7 33.22 -1.21 56.77
C LEU A 7 32.01 -2.12 56.52
N ALA A 8 31.39 -2.65 57.59
CA ALA A 8 30.18 -3.46 57.46
C ALA A 8 29.02 -2.67 56.82
N MET A 9 28.81 -1.41 57.22
CA MET A 9 27.76 -0.55 56.64
C MET A 9 28.02 -0.18 55.18
N PHE A 10 29.29 0.06 54.80
CA PHE A 10 29.63 0.32 53.40
C PHE A 10 29.47 -0.93 52.51
N MET A 11 29.80 -2.11 53.04
CA MET A 11 29.61 -3.37 52.31
C MET A 11 28.14 -3.70 52.11
N THR A 12 27.27 -3.47 53.11
CA THR A 12 25.83 -3.71 52.95
C THR A 12 25.17 -2.73 51.98
N LEU A 13 25.59 -1.46 51.98
CA LEU A 13 25.11 -0.45 51.03
C LEU A 13 25.54 -0.78 49.59
N ALA A 14 26.80 -1.18 49.38
CA ALA A 14 27.30 -1.56 48.06
C ALA A 14 26.57 -2.80 47.49
N LEU A 15 26.27 -3.77 48.34
CA LEU A 15 25.55 -4.99 47.95
C LEU A 15 24.08 -4.68 47.62
N ALA A 16 23.42 -3.78 48.35
CA ALA A 16 22.07 -3.30 48.03
C ALA A 16 21.99 -2.51 46.70
N CYS A 17 23.02 -1.71 46.37
CA CYS A 17 23.10 -1.01 45.10
C CYS A 17 23.37 -1.94 43.90
N SER A 18 24.09 -3.06 44.10
CA SER A 18 24.35 -4.02 43.02
C SER A 18 23.11 -4.82 42.57
N VAL A 19 22.13 -5.02 43.45
CA VAL A 19 20.87 -5.73 43.12
C VAL A 19 19.88 -4.81 42.37
N SER A 20 20.02 -3.50 42.53
CA SER A 20 19.20 -2.47 41.86
C SER A 20 19.81 -1.99 40.53
N SER A 21 20.87 -2.66 40.04
CA SER A 21 21.56 -2.31 38.81
C SER A 21 20.59 -2.36 37.61
N GLY A 22 20.41 -1.22 36.94
CA GLY A 22 19.55 -1.04 35.76
C GLY A 22 19.83 -1.97 34.56
N CYS A 23 20.75 -2.94 34.69
CA CYS A 23 21.02 -4.00 33.74
C CYS A 23 19.83 -4.95 33.53
N TYR A 24 18.96 -5.19 34.53
CA TYR A 24 17.73 -5.96 34.32
C TYR A 24 16.68 -5.18 33.51
N ILE A 25 16.63 -3.86 33.69
CA ILE A 25 15.76 -2.98 32.90
C ILE A 25 16.29 -2.88 31.48
N PHE A 26 17.59 -2.63 31.28
CA PHE A 26 18.16 -2.52 29.93
C PHE A 26 18.17 -3.85 29.18
N ASN A 27 18.63 -4.96 29.78
CA ASN A 27 18.60 -6.26 29.08
C ASN A 27 17.19 -6.79 28.89
N GLY A 28 16.30 -6.63 29.87
CA GLY A 28 14.92 -7.08 29.77
C GLY A 28 14.08 -6.26 28.79
N VAL A 29 14.23 -4.93 28.78
CA VAL A 29 13.56 -4.06 27.80
C VAL A 29 14.16 -4.28 26.41
N VAL A 30 15.48 -4.39 26.26
CA VAL A 30 16.09 -4.65 24.95
C VAL A 30 15.68 -6.03 24.41
N SER A 31 15.62 -7.08 25.25
CA SER A 31 15.17 -8.40 24.79
C SER A 31 13.69 -8.41 24.39
N VAL A 32 12.81 -7.77 25.18
CA VAL A 32 11.37 -7.68 24.87
C VAL A 32 11.12 -6.78 23.65
N VAL A 33 11.90 -5.71 23.48
CA VAL A 33 11.85 -4.85 22.29
C VAL A 33 12.34 -5.60 21.06
N LEU A 34 13.41 -6.40 21.16
CA LEU A 34 13.90 -7.21 20.03
C LEU A 34 12.97 -8.37 19.69
N ASP A 35 12.35 -9.02 20.68
CA ASP A 35 11.39 -10.11 20.44
C ASP A 35 10.04 -9.57 19.94
N GLY A 36 9.60 -8.39 20.42
CA GLY A 36 8.46 -7.65 19.87
C GLY A 36 8.72 -7.14 18.44
N ALA A 37 9.94 -6.67 18.17
CA ALA A 37 10.38 -6.25 16.83
C ALA A 37 10.39 -7.42 15.84
N LYS A 38 10.77 -8.62 16.27
CA LYS A 38 10.65 -9.85 15.45
C LYS A 38 9.20 -10.20 15.14
N PHE A 39 8.28 -9.99 16.08
CA PHE A 39 6.86 -10.32 15.90
C PHE A 39 6.18 -9.40 14.87
N PHE A 40 6.56 -8.12 14.82
CA PHE A 40 6.00 -7.15 13.88
C PHE A 40 6.87 -6.88 12.65
N VAL A 41 8.05 -7.50 12.53
CA VAL A 41 9.04 -7.19 11.47
C VAL A 41 9.33 -5.68 11.41
N THR A 42 9.27 -4.99 12.56
CA THR A 42 9.51 -3.55 12.66
C THR A 42 10.69 -3.30 13.58
N THR A 43 11.70 -2.58 13.10
CA THR A 43 12.75 -2.05 13.95
C THR A 43 12.14 -0.97 14.86
N PRO A 44 12.59 -0.81 16.12
CA PRO A 44 12.00 0.14 17.07
C PRO A 44 12.02 1.62 16.64
N ILE A 45 12.73 1.97 15.55
CA ILE A 45 12.90 3.34 15.06
C ILE A 45 12.04 3.64 13.82
N ILE A 46 11.63 2.61 13.07
CA ILE A 46 10.91 2.80 11.80
C ILE A 46 9.57 2.08 11.90
N PRO A 47 8.46 2.81 12.13
CA PRO A 47 7.12 2.24 12.06
C PRO A 47 6.87 1.70 10.65
N VAL A 48 5.96 0.72 10.55
CA VAL A 48 5.49 0.00 9.33
C VAL A 48 6.00 0.65 8.03
N SER A 49 6.87 -0.04 7.28
CA SER A 49 7.41 0.52 6.04
C SER A 49 6.26 0.88 5.08
N PRO A 50 6.39 1.97 4.28
CA PRO A 50 5.35 2.40 3.34
C PRO A 50 4.78 1.26 2.49
N TYR A 51 5.63 0.31 2.08
CA TYR A 51 5.26 -0.93 1.38
C TYR A 51 4.14 -1.73 2.06
N PHE A 52 4.25 -1.95 3.38
CA PHE A 52 3.26 -2.72 4.12
C PHE A 52 1.98 -1.91 4.36
N SER A 53 2.09 -0.58 4.49
CA SER A 53 0.91 0.30 4.57
C SER A 53 0.10 0.25 3.27
N GLU A 54 0.78 0.37 2.14
CA GLU A 54 0.16 0.37 0.82
C GLU A 54 -0.52 -0.96 0.49
N MET A 55 0.13 -2.10 0.80
CA MET A 55 -0.51 -3.40 0.63
C MET A 55 -1.80 -3.53 1.46
N ILE A 56 -1.79 -3.02 2.69
CA ILE A 56 -2.98 -3.04 3.56
C ILE A 56 -4.07 -2.13 2.97
N GLU A 57 -3.72 -0.92 2.55
CA GLU A 57 -4.64 0.03 1.91
C GLU A 57 -5.26 -0.53 0.62
N ASP A 58 -4.48 -1.24 -0.20
CA ASP A 58 -4.97 -1.89 -1.41
C ASP A 58 -5.95 -3.03 -1.09
N THR A 59 -5.67 -3.85 -0.07
CA THR A 59 -6.61 -4.92 0.34
C THR A 59 -7.94 -4.36 0.84
N TYR A 60 -7.91 -3.28 1.64
CA TYR A 60 -9.14 -2.64 2.11
C TYR A 60 -9.91 -1.95 0.99
N HIS A 61 -9.21 -1.33 0.04
CA HIS A 61 -9.84 -0.70 -1.12
C HIS A 61 -10.57 -1.72 -1.99
N GLU A 62 -9.98 -2.89 -2.23
CA GLU A 62 -10.62 -3.97 -3.00
C GLU A 62 -11.87 -4.52 -2.28
N GLU A 63 -11.78 -4.71 -0.96
CA GLU A 63 -12.92 -5.17 -0.14
C GLU A 63 -14.07 -4.16 -0.14
N GLU A 64 -13.78 -2.86 -0.02
CA GLU A 64 -14.82 -1.81 -0.03
C GLU A 64 -15.46 -1.65 -1.40
N ARG A 65 -14.67 -1.68 -2.48
CA ARG A 65 -15.16 -1.40 -3.83
C ARG A 65 -15.85 -2.60 -4.48
N TYR A 66 -15.27 -3.78 -4.38
CA TYR A 66 -15.78 -4.99 -5.04
C TYR A 66 -16.46 -5.97 -4.08
N GLY A 67 -16.06 -5.99 -2.81
CA GLY A 67 -16.63 -6.90 -1.81
C GLY A 67 -17.99 -6.45 -1.25
N LYS A 68 -18.29 -5.15 -1.27
CA LYS A 68 -19.49 -4.56 -0.64
C LYS A 68 -20.53 -3.99 -1.61
N VAL A 69 -20.32 -4.07 -2.92
CA VAL A 69 -21.27 -3.52 -3.90
C VAL A 69 -22.57 -4.33 -3.91
N PRO A 70 -23.72 -3.71 -3.58
CA PRO A 70 -25.00 -4.38 -3.69
C PRO A 70 -25.33 -4.61 -5.17
N VAL A 71 -25.96 -5.75 -5.47
CA VAL A 71 -26.52 -5.99 -6.80
C VAL A 71 -27.70 -5.04 -6.97
N LEU A 72 -27.55 -4.03 -7.83
CA LEU A 72 -28.62 -3.10 -8.16
C LEU A 72 -29.69 -3.82 -8.98
N ASP A 73 -30.95 -3.46 -8.73
CA ASP A 73 -32.07 -3.94 -9.53
C ASP A 73 -31.95 -3.45 -10.98
N PRO A 74 -32.47 -4.20 -11.97
CA PRO A 74 -32.36 -3.85 -13.37
C PRO A 74 -32.93 -2.45 -13.67
N VAL A 75 -32.18 -1.64 -14.41
CA VAL A 75 -32.64 -0.32 -14.87
C VAL A 75 -33.70 -0.51 -15.97
N GLU A 76 -34.92 -0.02 -15.78
CA GLU A 76 -36.03 -0.27 -16.71
C GLU A 76 -36.00 0.60 -17.99
N GLY A 77 -36.21 -0.05 -19.13
CA GLY A 77 -36.97 0.46 -20.29
C GLY A 77 -36.29 1.50 -21.20
N GLU A 78 -36.35 2.78 -20.81
CA GLU A 78 -35.95 3.93 -21.67
C GLU A 78 -34.81 4.76 -21.06
N ASN A 79 -34.43 4.48 -19.81
CA ASN A 79 -33.39 5.22 -19.08
C ASN A 79 -32.04 4.48 -19.05
N ALA A 80 -31.94 3.34 -19.75
CA ALA A 80 -30.68 2.64 -19.94
C ALA A 80 -29.82 3.48 -20.90
N PRO A 81 -28.66 4.00 -20.44
CA PRO A 81 -27.88 4.90 -21.26
C PRO A 81 -27.37 4.17 -22.50
N LEU A 82 -27.56 4.78 -23.67
CA LEU A 82 -27.04 4.27 -24.94
C LEU A 82 -25.51 4.33 -25.01
N TYR A 83 -24.88 5.02 -24.06
CA TYR A 83 -23.45 5.27 -23.96
C TYR A 83 -22.96 4.84 -22.58
N CYS A 84 -21.73 4.37 -22.50
CA CYS A 84 -21.13 4.13 -21.19
C CYS A 84 -21.00 5.44 -20.41
N LEU A 85 -21.68 5.51 -19.27
CA LEU A 85 -21.65 6.69 -18.40
C LEU A 85 -20.38 6.76 -17.55
N ASP A 86 -19.80 5.61 -17.22
CA ASP A 86 -18.73 5.53 -16.24
C ASP A 86 -17.40 5.19 -16.93
N PRO A 87 -16.58 6.20 -17.29
CA PRO A 87 -15.19 5.96 -17.66
C PRO A 87 -14.42 5.39 -16.46
N PRO A 88 -13.33 4.64 -16.69
CA PRO A 88 -12.50 4.13 -15.61
C PRO A 88 -11.99 5.28 -14.74
N SER A 89 -12.03 5.08 -13.43
CA SER A 89 -11.53 6.09 -12.50
C SER A 89 -10.01 6.23 -12.62
N GLU A 90 -9.49 7.44 -12.42
CA GLU A 90 -8.04 7.71 -12.49
C GLU A 90 -7.24 6.83 -11.52
N ASP A 91 -7.84 6.50 -10.38
CA ASP A 91 -7.26 5.63 -9.36
C ASP A 91 -7.12 4.16 -9.82
N GLU A 92 -8.16 3.62 -10.49
CA GLU A 92 -8.08 2.30 -11.13
C GLU A 92 -7.02 2.27 -12.23
N VAL A 93 -6.93 3.36 -13.02
CA VAL A 93 -5.87 3.50 -14.04
C VAL A 93 -4.51 3.48 -13.36
N MET A 94 -4.30 4.25 -12.28
CA MET A 94 -3.02 4.32 -11.58
C MET A 94 -2.58 2.99 -10.95
N ARG A 95 -3.51 2.21 -10.38
CA ARG A 95 -3.24 0.88 -9.83
C ARG A 95 -2.97 -0.18 -10.89
N SER A 96 -3.55 -0.03 -12.10
CA SER A 96 -3.33 -0.97 -13.21
C SER A 96 -1.92 -0.88 -13.83
N LEU A 97 -1.11 0.11 -13.47
CA LEU A 97 0.24 0.25 -13.99
C LEU A 97 1.15 -0.89 -13.47
N PRO A 98 1.90 -1.58 -14.35
CA PRO A 98 2.72 -2.74 -13.98
C PRO A 98 3.97 -2.38 -13.17
N ASP A 99 4.42 -1.13 -13.22
CA ASP A 99 5.52 -0.66 -12.39
C ASP A 99 4.97 -0.35 -10.99
N GLN A 100 5.15 -1.24 -10.02
CA GLN A 100 4.80 -0.91 -8.64
C GLN A 100 5.80 0.14 -8.13
N VAL A 101 5.30 1.34 -7.89
CA VAL A 101 5.99 2.41 -7.15
C VAL A 101 5.82 2.14 -5.66
N SER A 102 5.68 0.86 -5.30
CA SER A 102 5.21 0.51 -3.98
C SER A 102 6.27 0.94 -2.99
N GLY A 103 5.87 1.78 -2.05
CA GLY A 103 6.74 2.62 -1.26
C GLY A 103 7.85 1.79 -0.64
N GLY A 104 9.05 1.87 -1.21
CA GLY A 104 10.16 1.07 -0.72
C GLY A 104 10.56 1.47 0.70
N TYR A 105 11.60 0.83 1.24
CA TYR A 105 12.04 1.19 2.57
C TYR A 105 12.57 2.63 2.56
N ALA A 106 11.94 3.50 3.35
CA ALA A 106 12.29 4.91 3.44
C ALA A 106 13.81 5.06 3.60
N PHE A 107 14.42 5.93 2.80
CA PHE A 107 15.86 6.17 2.71
C PHE A 107 16.71 5.07 2.05
N LEU A 108 16.28 3.80 1.96
CA LEU A 108 17.11 2.75 1.32
C LEU A 108 16.88 2.68 -0.18
N ALA A 109 15.63 2.56 -0.60
CA ALA A 109 15.23 2.45 -2.00
C ALA A 109 13.83 3.03 -2.16
N GLU A 110 13.74 4.17 -2.84
CA GLU A 110 12.48 4.86 -3.11
C GLU A 110 12.34 5.04 -4.62
N THR A 111 11.20 4.62 -5.15
CA THR A 111 10.80 4.96 -6.51
C THR A 111 9.68 5.97 -6.40
N THR A 112 9.74 7.06 -7.16
CA THR A 112 8.66 8.05 -7.21
C THR A 112 8.24 8.30 -8.66
N ARG A 113 6.96 8.62 -8.84
CA ARG A 113 6.41 9.13 -10.10
C ARG A 113 6.11 10.60 -9.93
N ASN A 114 6.67 11.42 -10.81
CA ASN A 114 6.40 12.85 -10.85
C ASN A 114 5.65 13.20 -12.14
N ASN A 115 4.86 14.27 -12.08
CA ASN A 115 4.16 14.85 -13.24
C ASN A 115 3.30 13.83 -14.02
N VAL A 116 2.40 13.14 -13.31
CA VAL A 116 1.50 12.16 -13.92
C VAL A 116 0.42 12.90 -14.72
N LYS A 117 0.28 12.56 -16.00
CA LYS A 117 -0.82 12.99 -16.86
C LYS A 117 -1.52 11.78 -17.44
N ILE A 118 -2.82 11.67 -17.19
CA ILE A 118 -3.67 10.58 -17.67
C ILE A 118 -4.57 11.12 -18.77
N VAL A 119 -4.65 10.38 -19.88
CA VAL A 119 -5.57 10.65 -21.00
C VAL A 119 -6.39 9.39 -21.22
N VAL A 120 -7.70 9.48 -21.03
CA VAL A 120 -8.63 8.36 -21.24
C VAL A 120 -9.43 8.63 -22.51
N GLU A 121 -9.40 7.67 -23.44
CA GLU A 121 -10.09 7.73 -24.73
C GLU A 121 -11.01 6.51 -24.88
N LEU A 122 -12.25 6.72 -25.32
CA LEU A 122 -13.19 5.64 -25.65
C LEU A 122 -12.86 5.09 -27.05
N ILE A 123 -12.61 3.79 -27.18
CA ILE A 123 -12.28 3.14 -28.47
C ILE A 123 -13.52 2.49 -29.08
N VAL A 124 -14.26 1.73 -28.27
CA VAL A 124 -15.38 0.92 -28.74
C VAL A 124 -16.52 1.06 -27.75
N ASP A 125 -17.70 1.31 -28.31
CA ASP A 125 -18.96 1.32 -27.60
C ASP A 125 -19.96 0.46 -28.37
N ARG A 126 -20.36 -0.68 -27.82
CA ARG A 126 -21.27 -1.62 -28.49
C ARG A 126 -22.26 -2.28 -27.52
N VAL A 127 -23.54 -2.22 -27.90
CA VAL A 127 -24.61 -2.97 -27.23
C VAL A 127 -24.72 -4.35 -27.87
N ASP A 128 -24.56 -5.41 -27.08
CA ASP A 128 -24.75 -6.78 -27.56
C ASP A 128 -26.25 -7.13 -27.70
N PRO A 129 -26.60 -8.10 -28.58
CA PRO A 129 -27.96 -8.58 -28.67
C PRO A 129 -28.40 -9.23 -27.35
N CYS A 130 -29.71 -9.23 -27.09
CA CYS A 130 -30.28 -9.80 -25.87
C CYS A 130 -29.93 -11.29 -25.75
N ARG A 131 -29.30 -11.67 -24.64
CA ARG A 131 -28.97 -13.06 -24.29
C ARG A 131 -29.62 -13.44 -22.96
N PHE A 132 -29.83 -14.72 -22.76
CA PHE A 132 -30.38 -15.25 -21.52
C PHE A 132 -29.26 -15.52 -20.53
N TYR A 133 -29.24 -14.77 -19.41
CA TYR A 133 -28.30 -14.96 -18.30
C TYR A 133 -29.01 -15.65 -17.14
N PRO A 134 -28.52 -16.80 -16.62
CA PRO A 134 -29.25 -17.61 -15.65
C PRO A 134 -29.69 -16.88 -14.36
N MET A 135 -28.93 -15.87 -13.91
CA MET A 135 -29.21 -15.14 -12.67
C MET A 135 -29.99 -13.84 -12.87
N VAL A 136 -30.07 -13.31 -14.10
CA VAL A 136 -30.61 -11.97 -14.41
C VAL A 136 -31.80 -12.04 -15.38
N GLY A 137 -31.94 -13.12 -16.14
CA GLY A 137 -32.96 -13.29 -17.17
C GLY A 137 -32.51 -12.74 -18.54
N PRO A 138 -33.44 -12.27 -19.40
CA PRO A 138 -33.10 -11.68 -20.69
C PRO A 138 -32.46 -10.29 -20.49
N ALA A 139 -31.16 -10.18 -20.75
CA ALA A 139 -30.43 -8.92 -20.61
C ALA A 139 -29.57 -8.62 -21.85
N LYS A 140 -29.28 -7.32 -22.03
CA LYS A 140 -28.33 -6.81 -23.02
C LYS A 140 -27.07 -6.38 -22.29
N LEU A 141 -25.90 -6.87 -22.72
CA LEU A 141 -24.61 -6.40 -22.19
C LEU A 141 -24.12 -5.21 -23.00
N HIS A 142 -23.49 -4.27 -22.30
CA HIS A 142 -22.90 -3.10 -22.90
C HIS A 142 -21.38 -3.20 -22.81
N HIS A 143 -20.72 -3.45 -23.94
CA HIS A 143 -19.27 -3.60 -23.98
C HIS A 143 -18.63 -2.26 -24.34
N CYS A 144 -17.86 -1.71 -23.40
CA CYS A 144 -17.08 -0.51 -23.61
C CYS A 144 -15.60 -0.79 -23.43
N HIS A 145 -14.80 -0.35 -24.40
CA HIS A 145 -13.36 -0.43 -24.34
C HIS A 145 -12.77 0.97 -24.25
N TYR A 146 -12.04 1.23 -23.17
CA TYR A 146 -11.30 2.46 -22.96
C TYR A 146 -9.81 2.22 -23.14
N LYS A 147 -9.13 3.16 -23.79
CA LYS A 147 -7.68 3.26 -23.80
C LYS A 147 -7.28 4.35 -22.81
N ALA A 148 -6.54 3.98 -21.78
CA ALA A 148 -5.89 4.93 -20.92
C ALA A 148 -4.42 5.05 -21.32
N THR A 149 -3.95 6.27 -21.56
CA THR A 149 -2.55 6.60 -21.81
C THR A 149 -2.03 7.46 -20.67
N VAL A 150 -0.98 6.99 -20.00
CA VAL A 150 -0.37 7.66 -18.85
C VAL A 150 1.04 8.12 -19.22
N TYR A 151 1.30 9.40 -19.00
CA TYR A 151 2.61 10.03 -19.11
C TYR A 151 3.14 10.30 -17.70
N TYR A 152 4.35 9.85 -17.39
CA TYR A 152 4.97 10.12 -16.09
C TYR A 152 6.51 10.12 -16.17
N ASP A 153 7.13 10.87 -15.27
CA ASP A 153 8.57 10.87 -15.04
C ASP A 153 8.87 9.94 -13.86
N LYS A 154 9.76 8.95 -14.05
CA LYS A 154 10.13 7.98 -13.02
C LYS A 154 11.49 8.36 -12.43
N THR A 155 11.54 8.55 -11.11
CA THR A 155 12.82 8.76 -10.41
C THR A 155 13.04 7.63 -9.42
N ILE A 156 14.15 6.93 -9.59
CA ILE A 156 14.57 5.81 -8.73
C ILE A 156 15.77 6.30 -7.93
N ARG A 157 15.62 6.33 -6.61
CA ARG A 157 16.66 6.70 -5.66
C ARG A 157 16.98 5.51 -4.78
N SER A 158 18.22 5.08 -4.74
CA SER A 158 18.70 4.19 -3.70
C SER A 158 19.90 4.83 -3.02
N HIS A 159 19.99 4.71 -1.70
CA HIS A 159 21.12 5.25 -0.93
C HIS A 159 22.03 4.14 -0.37
N TRP A 160 21.65 2.87 -0.52
CA TRP A 160 22.39 1.71 -0.02
C TRP A 160 22.19 0.50 -0.95
N PRO A 161 23.19 -0.39 -1.16
CA PRO A 161 24.59 -0.34 -0.69
C PRO A 161 25.48 0.61 -1.50
N VAL A 162 25.04 1.03 -2.69
CA VAL A 162 25.70 2.03 -3.53
C VAL A 162 24.67 3.10 -3.86
N PRO A 163 24.91 4.38 -3.52
CA PRO A 163 23.95 5.43 -3.80
C PRO A 163 23.85 5.65 -5.31
N PHE A 164 22.65 5.49 -5.87
CA PHE A 164 22.37 5.90 -7.24
C PHE A 164 21.04 6.63 -7.31
N THR A 165 21.00 7.66 -8.14
CA THR A 165 19.77 8.34 -8.52
C THR A 165 19.67 8.26 -10.03
N ASN A 166 18.60 7.66 -10.52
CA ASN A 166 18.31 7.59 -11.94
C ASN A 166 16.96 8.26 -12.20
N THR A 167 16.95 9.16 -13.15
CA THR A 167 15.75 9.82 -13.66
C THR A 167 15.53 9.34 -15.08
N ASP A 168 14.51 8.51 -15.28
CA ASP A 168 14.12 8.08 -16.61
C ASP A 168 13.36 9.23 -17.31
N PRO A 169 13.55 9.44 -18.62
CA PRO A 169 12.74 10.37 -19.41
C PRO A 169 11.26 9.96 -19.41
N PRO A 170 10.34 10.88 -19.78
CA PRO A 170 8.90 10.65 -19.68
C PRO A 170 8.49 9.38 -20.41
N ARG A 171 7.97 8.42 -19.65
CA ARG A 171 7.52 7.13 -20.17
C ARG A 171 6.04 7.21 -20.51
N THR A 172 5.67 6.62 -21.64
CA THR A 172 4.27 6.43 -22.03
C THR A 172 3.87 5.01 -21.71
N TRP A 173 2.81 4.83 -20.93
CA TRP A 173 2.17 3.54 -20.74
C TRP A 173 0.74 3.60 -21.24
N SER A 174 0.29 2.56 -21.95
CA SER A 174 -1.08 2.47 -22.42
C SER A 174 -1.70 1.12 -22.08
N THR A 175 -2.90 1.13 -21.55
CA THR A 175 -3.72 -0.08 -21.34
C THR A 175 -5.09 0.08 -21.96
N SER A 176 -5.69 -1.05 -22.30
CA SER A 176 -7.09 -1.12 -22.71
C SER A 176 -7.90 -1.84 -21.63
N THR A 177 -8.78 -1.11 -20.94
CA THR A 177 -9.72 -1.69 -19.98
C THR A 177 -11.05 -1.96 -20.69
N THR A 178 -11.62 -3.13 -20.43
CA THR A 178 -12.95 -3.50 -20.94
C THR A 178 -13.92 -3.49 -19.77
N THR A 179 -14.94 -2.65 -19.86
CA THR A 179 -16.07 -2.65 -18.91
C THR A 179 -17.24 -3.38 -19.59
N THR A 180 -17.84 -4.33 -18.87
CA THR A 180 -18.95 -5.21 -19.31
C THR A 180 -20.13 -5.11 -18.37
#